data_AF-A0A2E3YCG4-F1
#
_entry.id   AF-A0A2E3YCG4-F1
#
_cell.length_a   1.000
_cell.length_b   1.000
_cell.length_c   1.000
_cell.angle_alpha   90.00
_cell.angle_beta   90.00
_cell.angle_gamma   90.00
#
_symmetry.space_group_name_H-M   'P 1'
#
loop_
_entity.id
_entity.type
_entity.pdbx_description
1 polymer ?
#
loop_
_entity_poly.entity_id
_entity_poly.type
_entity_poly.pdbx_seq_one_letter_code
_entity_poly.pdbx_strand_id
1 'polypeptide(L)'
;MIMSKATSDGLARVQSESRIPASTWREWCNRLELDPLLAVEVWDEVCNPMRTASGQAPDLTFILQLRATRPDHYIDDFRDELPSIFLTAKLLDALEEDFAGGRGKAALLRLYRHVAGKGDDVVTRPFLVHVGCLLLLPHVLPGEFTFRRLVRSIADGKLLFIEDYEDGNHIDVFELHKNEKQQMHARAKDRACTSDKGELQTGSSYLTSLGRTNKPFAQTEAEIKNAFVRTDEGDPMVFPIF
;
A
#
# COMPACT_ATOMS: atom_id res chain seq x y z
N MET A 1 2.43 -11.21 29.73
CA MET A 1 3.75 -11.52 29.15
C MET A 1 4.79 -10.70 29.90
N ILE A 2 5.78 -11.34 30.55
CA ILE A 2 6.81 -10.63 31.34
C ILE A 2 7.95 -10.26 30.38
N MET A 3 8.22 -8.96 30.23
CA MET A 3 9.33 -8.45 29.39
C MET A 3 10.68 -8.79 30.01
N SER A 4 11.69 -9.06 29.17
CA SER A 4 13.06 -9.24 29.65
C SER A 4 13.63 -7.94 30.24
N LYS A 5 14.58 -8.05 31.17
CA LYS A 5 15.22 -6.90 31.82
C LYS A 5 15.91 -5.96 30.82
N ALA A 6 16.63 -6.52 29.84
CA ALA A 6 17.29 -5.75 28.78
C ALA A 6 16.30 -4.93 27.94
N THR A 7 15.14 -5.53 27.61
CA THR A 7 14.06 -4.86 26.89
C THR A 7 13.43 -3.72 27.71
N SER A 8 13.27 -3.94 29.02
CA SER A 8 12.77 -2.91 29.95
C SER A 8 13.74 -1.74 30.09
N ASP A 9 15.04 -2.03 30.18
CA ASP A 9 16.09 -1.02 30.33
C ASP A 9 16.23 -0.17 29.04
N GLY A 10 16.12 -0.79 27.87
CA GLY A 10 16.13 -0.10 26.57
C GLY A 10 14.99 0.90 26.40
N LEU A 11 13.74 0.50 26.66
CA LEU A 11 12.60 1.41 26.58
C LEU A 11 12.64 2.53 27.62
N ALA A 12 13.19 2.25 28.81
CA ALA A 12 13.38 3.28 29.84
C ALA A 12 14.38 4.35 29.41
N ARG A 13 15.45 3.96 28.71
CA ARG A 13 16.38 4.92 28.08
C ARG A 13 15.69 5.71 26.97
N VAL A 14 15.02 5.04 26.04
CA VAL A 14 14.34 5.73 24.94
C VAL A 14 13.29 6.72 25.46
N GLN A 15 12.61 6.42 26.57
CA GLN A 15 11.72 7.38 27.23
C GLN A 15 12.43 8.70 27.59
N SER A 16 13.62 8.64 28.18
CA SER A 16 14.32 9.86 28.62
C SER A 16 14.78 10.71 27.43
N GLU A 17 15.21 10.07 26.34
CA GLU A 17 15.69 10.74 25.12
C GLU A 17 14.55 11.29 24.26
N SER A 18 13.49 10.50 24.07
CA SER A 18 12.34 10.85 23.24
C SER A 18 11.33 11.76 23.94
N ARG A 19 11.38 11.82 25.27
CA ARG A 19 10.35 12.42 26.14
C ARG A 19 8.96 11.80 25.97
N ILE A 20 8.88 10.58 25.43
CA ILE A 20 7.64 9.82 25.28
C ILE A 20 7.60 8.77 26.39
N PRO A 21 6.48 8.62 27.13
CA PRO A 21 6.39 7.65 28.21
C PRO A 21 6.68 6.22 27.74
N ALA A 22 7.40 5.43 28.56
CA ALA A 22 7.64 4.01 28.26
C ALA A 22 6.33 3.22 28.13
N SER A 23 5.25 3.64 28.79
CA SER A 23 3.91 3.07 28.59
C SER A 23 3.40 3.23 27.16
N THR A 24 3.64 4.40 26.54
CA THR A 24 3.26 4.68 25.15
C THR A 24 4.10 3.87 24.17
N TRP A 25 5.41 3.78 24.41
CA TRP A 25 6.28 2.89 23.63
C TRP A 25 5.83 1.43 23.69
N ARG A 26 5.50 0.92 24.89
CA ARG A 26 4.93 -0.43 25.05
C ARG A 26 3.60 -0.58 24.33
N GLU A 27 2.73 0.41 24.39
CA GLU A 27 1.45 0.39 23.67
C GLU A 27 1.68 0.27 22.15
N TRP A 28 2.59 1.06 21.58
CA TRP A 28 2.95 0.96 20.16
C TRP A 28 3.51 -0.41 19.80
N CYS A 29 4.47 -0.91 20.58
CA CYS A 29 5.04 -2.25 20.35
C CYS A 29 3.95 -3.33 20.36
N ASN A 30 3.07 -3.31 21.37
CA ASN A 30 1.98 -4.28 21.48
C ASN A 30 0.98 -4.17 20.32
N ARG A 31 0.61 -2.95 19.91
CA ARG A 31 -0.36 -2.73 18.83
C ARG A 31 0.19 -3.08 17.45
N LEU A 32 1.50 -2.97 17.28
CA LEU A 32 2.19 -3.25 16.03
C LEU A 32 2.78 -4.65 15.99
N GLU A 33 2.67 -5.42 17.08
CA GLU A 33 3.35 -6.71 17.25
C GLU A 33 4.86 -6.61 17.00
N LEU A 34 5.45 -5.46 17.32
CA LEU A 34 6.86 -5.14 17.11
C LEU A 34 7.67 -5.46 18.36
N ASP A 35 8.78 -6.19 18.22
CA ASP A 35 9.71 -6.41 19.32
C ASP A 35 10.21 -5.05 19.85
N PRO A 36 10.11 -4.77 21.16
CA PRO A 36 10.59 -3.50 21.68
C PRO A 36 12.09 -3.25 21.46
N LEU A 37 12.91 -4.28 21.25
CA LEU A 37 14.31 -4.11 20.83
C LEU A 37 14.40 -3.46 19.44
N LEU A 38 13.55 -3.88 18.49
CA LEU A 38 13.47 -3.25 17.17
C LEU A 38 12.93 -1.82 17.27
N ALA A 39 11.99 -1.55 18.19
CA ALA A 39 11.51 -0.19 18.43
C ALA A 39 12.62 0.73 18.98
N VAL A 40 13.49 0.20 19.85
CA VAL A 40 14.68 0.90 20.36
C VAL A 40 15.69 1.13 19.23
N GLU A 41 15.95 0.13 18.39
CA GLU A 41 16.83 0.24 17.23
C GLU A 41 16.33 1.33 16.25
N VAL A 42 15.03 1.38 15.95
CA VAL A 42 14.41 2.45 15.15
C VAL A 42 14.60 3.82 15.79
N TRP A 43 14.54 3.91 17.12
CA TRP A 43 14.82 5.17 17.79
C TRP A 43 16.27 5.62 17.58
N ASP A 44 17.22 4.72 17.85
CA ASP A 44 18.64 5.03 17.86
C ASP A 44 19.19 5.32 16.45
N GLU A 45 18.82 4.51 15.46
CA GLU A 45 19.41 4.54 14.12
C GLU A 45 18.67 5.46 13.13
N VAL A 46 17.41 5.77 13.43
CA VAL A 46 16.54 6.54 12.50
C VAL A 46 16.00 7.80 13.18
N CYS A 47 15.19 7.66 14.21
CA CYS A 47 14.38 8.77 14.71
C CYS A 47 15.21 9.82 15.43
N ASN A 48 16.15 9.41 16.26
CA ASN A 48 17.01 10.33 17.00
C ASN A 48 17.98 11.10 16.07
N PRO A 49 18.64 10.47 15.08
CA PRO A 49 19.40 11.17 14.05
C PRO A 49 18.53 12.17 13.27
N MET A 50 17.34 11.76 12.80
CA MET A 50 16.41 12.65 12.09
C MET A 50 16.01 13.86 12.94
N ARG A 51 15.68 13.63 14.21
CA ARG A 51 15.32 14.68 15.17
C ARG A 51 16.47 15.66 15.38
N THR A 52 17.68 15.14 15.52
CA THR A 52 18.90 15.93 15.73
C THR A 52 19.21 16.79 14.51
N ALA A 53 19.09 16.23 13.30
CA ALA A 53 19.36 16.94 12.06
C ALA A 53 18.28 17.99 11.72
N SER A 54 17.01 17.66 11.91
CA SER A 54 15.89 18.53 11.52
C SER A 54 15.46 19.52 12.61
N GLY A 55 15.83 19.27 13.87
CA GLY A 55 15.31 19.99 15.04
C GLY A 55 13.83 19.73 15.32
N GLN A 56 13.16 18.86 14.55
CA GLN A 56 11.75 18.54 14.67
C GLN A 56 11.55 17.10 15.12
N ALA A 57 10.45 16.83 15.82
CA ALA A 57 10.10 15.46 16.17
C ALA A 57 9.70 14.70 14.89
N PRO A 58 10.31 13.53 14.60
CA PRO A 58 9.91 12.70 13.47
C PRO A 58 8.50 12.12 13.72
N ASP A 59 7.83 11.71 12.64
CA ASP A 59 6.56 10.98 12.73
C ASP A 59 6.81 9.53 13.14
N LEU A 60 7.16 9.37 14.41
CA LEU A 60 7.59 8.10 14.99
C LEU A 60 6.54 7.00 14.83
N THR A 61 5.25 7.34 14.94
CA THR A 61 4.17 6.36 14.78
C THR A 61 4.17 5.78 13.36
N PHE A 62 4.32 6.63 12.35
CA PHE A 62 4.37 6.20 10.97
C PHE A 62 5.64 5.37 10.68
N ILE A 63 6.79 5.77 11.22
CA ILE A 63 8.06 5.02 11.07
C ILE A 63 7.95 3.63 11.70
N LEU A 64 7.42 3.52 12.91
CA LEU A 64 7.23 2.24 13.58
C LEU A 64 6.24 1.34 12.81
N GLN A 65 5.21 1.93 12.20
CA GLN A 65 4.27 1.17 11.34
C GLN A 65 4.94 0.62 10.08
N LEU A 66 5.86 1.38 9.47
CA LEU A 66 6.68 0.91 8.34
C LEU A 66 7.62 -0.20 8.82
N ARG A 67 8.34 -0.01 9.94
CA ARG A 67 9.25 -1.03 10.50
C ARG A 67 8.52 -2.33 10.82
N ALA A 68 7.36 -2.26 11.47
CA ALA A 68 6.57 -3.43 11.83
C ALA A 68 6.06 -4.23 10.62
N THR A 69 6.04 -3.63 9.42
CA THR A 69 5.70 -4.34 8.18
C THR A 69 6.84 -5.25 7.73
N ARG A 70 8.09 -4.91 8.06
CA ARG A 70 9.30 -5.63 7.66
C ARG A 70 10.28 -5.72 8.85
N PRO A 71 9.92 -6.45 9.93
CA PRO A 71 10.72 -6.49 11.16
C PRO A 71 12.10 -7.14 10.95
N ASP A 72 12.20 -8.06 10.00
CA ASP A 72 13.44 -8.82 9.71
C ASP A 72 14.38 -8.10 8.72
N HIS A 73 13.95 -6.99 8.12
CA HIS A 73 14.77 -6.24 7.17
C HIS A 73 15.91 -5.51 7.90
N TYR A 74 17.07 -5.34 7.25
CA TYR A 74 18.19 -4.64 7.89
C TYR A 74 17.84 -3.17 8.17
N ILE A 75 18.28 -2.67 9.32
CA ILE A 75 17.95 -1.30 9.75
C ILE A 75 18.55 -0.25 8.82
N ASP A 76 19.74 -0.50 8.26
CA ASP A 76 20.40 0.40 7.30
C ASP A 76 19.59 0.49 5.99
N ASP A 77 19.16 -0.64 5.45
CA ASP A 77 18.33 -0.68 4.24
C ASP A 77 16.99 0.02 4.49
N PHE A 78 16.34 -0.28 5.62
CA PHE A 78 15.11 0.40 6.03
C PHE A 78 15.29 1.92 6.11
N ARG A 79 16.39 2.38 6.71
CA ARG A 79 16.72 3.81 6.81
C ARG A 79 16.84 4.45 5.43
N ASP A 80 17.43 3.76 4.47
CA ASP A 80 17.65 4.25 3.11
C ASP A 80 16.34 4.33 2.30
N GLU A 81 15.31 3.57 2.64
CA GLU A 81 13.97 3.65 2.03
C GLU A 81 13.18 4.91 2.44
N LEU A 82 13.39 5.37 3.69
CA LEU A 82 12.54 6.39 4.32
C LEU A 82 12.49 7.75 3.61
N PRO A 83 13.59 8.32 3.07
CA PRO A 83 13.56 9.62 2.40
C PRO A 83 12.54 9.66 1.25
N SER A 84 12.51 8.62 0.42
CA SER A 84 11.57 8.51 -0.69
C SER A 84 10.13 8.42 -0.20
N ILE A 85 9.87 7.57 0.81
CA ILE A 85 8.53 7.40 1.38
C ILE A 85 8.01 8.71 1.99
N PHE A 86 8.86 9.44 2.73
CA PHE A 86 8.47 10.71 3.33
C PHE A 86 8.26 11.82 2.31
N LEU A 87 9.12 11.91 1.30
CA LEU A 87 8.95 12.89 0.22
C LEU A 87 7.59 12.68 -0.45
N THR A 88 7.27 11.44 -0.80
CA THR A 88 5.98 11.08 -1.38
C THR A 88 4.82 11.42 -0.44
N ALA A 89 4.91 11.08 0.85
CA ALA A 89 3.88 11.42 1.82
C ALA A 89 3.66 12.94 1.94
N LYS A 90 4.74 13.73 1.94
CA LYS A 90 4.69 15.20 2.00
C LYS A 90 4.09 15.80 0.74
N LEU A 91 4.43 15.28 -0.44
CA LEU A 91 3.83 15.71 -1.69
C LEU A 91 2.33 15.41 -1.72
N LEU A 92 1.91 14.24 -1.27
CA LEU A 92 0.49 13.89 -1.17
C LEU A 92 -0.27 14.77 -0.17
N ASP A 93 0.31 15.05 1.00
CA ASP A 93 -0.32 15.96 1.97
C ASP A 93 -0.51 17.38 1.40
N ALA A 94 0.29 17.78 0.40
CA ALA A 94 0.15 19.06 -0.31
C ALA A 94 -0.86 19.03 -1.47
N LEU A 95 -1.29 17.84 -1.91
CA LEU A 95 -2.25 17.65 -3.00
C LEU A 95 -3.66 17.44 -2.43
N GLU A 96 -4.59 18.34 -2.78
CA GLU A 96 -6.06 18.22 -2.65
C GLU A 96 -6.68 17.91 -1.25
N GLU A 97 -8.00 18.13 -1.11
CA GLU A 97 -8.74 17.75 0.10
C GLU A 97 -8.68 16.24 0.37
N ASP A 98 -8.59 15.41 -0.67
CA ASP A 98 -8.69 13.96 -0.58
C ASP A 98 -7.60 13.32 0.29
N PHE A 99 -6.44 13.96 0.41
CA PHE A 99 -5.30 13.47 1.18
C PHE A 99 -5.19 14.10 2.58
N ALA A 100 -5.98 15.14 2.85
CA ALA A 100 -5.98 15.87 4.12
C ALA A 100 -6.23 14.96 5.34
N GLY A 101 -5.64 15.34 6.47
CA GLY A 101 -5.86 14.70 7.77
C GLY A 101 -5.21 13.32 7.92
N GLY A 102 -4.09 13.06 7.23
CA GLY A 102 -3.35 11.79 7.33
C GLY A 102 -3.95 10.65 6.50
N ARG A 103 -4.97 10.94 5.69
CA ARG A 103 -5.62 9.95 4.81
C ARG A 103 -4.69 9.49 3.68
N GLY A 104 -3.78 10.36 3.22
CA GLY A 104 -2.71 10.00 2.29
C GLY A 104 -1.73 8.98 2.90
N LYS A 105 -1.20 9.27 4.09
CA LYS A 105 -0.31 8.35 4.82
C LYS A 105 -0.94 6.98 5.09
N ALA A 106 -2.22 6.95 5.46
CA ALA A 106 -2.94 5.68 5.67
C ALA A 106 -3.03 4.84 4.38
N ALA A 107 -3.22 5.48 3.22
CA ALA A 107 -3.20 4.80 1.93
C ALA A 107 -1.78 4.35 1.54
N LEU A 108 -0.77 5.19 1.71
CA LEU A 108 0.62 4.82 1.48
C LEU A 108 1.06 3.63 2.34
N LEU A 109 0.70 3.62 3.63
CA LEU A 109 1.01 2.50 4.52
C LEU A 109 0.36 1.20 4.06
N ARG A 110 -0.88 1.26 3.57
CA ARG A 110 -1.56 0.10 3.00
C ARG A 110 -0.85 -0.41 1.75
N LEU A 111 -0.44 0.49 0.86
CA LEU A 111 0.31 0.12 -0.34
C LEU A 111 1.69 -0.46 0.01
N TYR A 112 2.42 0.17 0.93
CA TYR A 112 3.73 -0.32 1.38
C TYR A 112 3.63 -1.75 1.94
N ARG A 113 2.64 -2.05 2.77
CA ARG A 113 2.37 -3.41 3.27
C ARG A 113 2.09 -4.42 2.15
N HIS A 114 1.32 -4.01 1.16
CA HIS A 114 1.01 -4.86 0.01
C HIS A 114 2.26 -5.21 -0.78
N VAL A 115 3.09 -4.20 -1.09
CA VAL A 115 4.33 -4.39 -1.85
C VAL A 115 5.35 -5.20 -1.04
N ALA A 116 5.54 -4.86 0.24
CA ALA A 116 6.43 -5.59 1.15
C ALA A 116 6.03 -7.06 1.34
N GLY A 117 4.73 -7.37 1.34
CA GLY A 117 4.22 -8.73 1.48
C GLY A 117 4.48 -9.64 0.27
N LYS A 118 4.96 -9.11 -0.86
CA LYS A 118 5.27 -9.88 -2.07
C LYS A 118 6.68 -10.49 -2.07
N GLY A 119 7.49 -10.23 -1.05
CA GLY A 119 8.72 -10.99 -0.79
C GLY A 119 10.01 -10.41 -1.36
N ASP A 120 9.98 -9.21 -1.95
CA ASP A 120 11.20 -8.55 -2.41
C ASP A 120 11.93 -7.80 -1.29
N ASP A 121 13.26 -7.89 -1.29
CA ASP A 121 14.12 -7.17 -0.34
C ASP A 121 14.12 -5.65 -0.61
N VAL A 122 13.88 -5.22 -1.85
CA VAL A 122 13.85 -3.80 -2.23
C VAL A 122 12.41 -3.36 -2.50
N VAL A 123 11.80 -2.67 -1.54
CA VAL A 123 10.38 -2.25 -1.64
C VAL A 123 10.25 -0.84 -2.22
N THR A 124 11.26 0.01 -2.03
CA THR A 124 11.17 1.44 -2.37
C THR A 124 10.87 1.70 -3.84
N ARG A 125 11.59 1.05 -4.78
CA ARG A 125 11.39 1.28 -6.21
C ARG A 125 10.00 0.81 -6.65
N PRO A 126 9.61 -0.44 -6.38
CA PRO A 126 8.24 -0.91 -6.56
C PRO A 126 7.16 0.02 -6.01
N PHE A 127 7.31 0.42 -4.75
CA PHE A 127 6.40 1.31 -4.06
C PHE A 127 6.24 2.65 -4.79
N LEU A 128 7.34 3.29 -5.20
CA LEU A 128 7.29 4.58 -5.90
C LEU A 128 6.63 4.47 -7.28
N VAL A 129 6.91 3.40 -8.03
CA VAL A 129 6.27 3.13 -9.33
C VAL A 129 4.76 3.02 -9.14
N HIS A 130 4.32 2.18 -8.20
CA HIS A 130 2.91 2.03 -7.89
C HIS A 130 2.25 3.34 -7.46
N VAL A 131 2.88 4.14 -6.58
CA VAL A 131 2.33 5.44 -6.19
C VAL A 131 2.18 6.37 -7.39
N GLY A 132 3.20 6.45 -8.26
CA GLY A 132 3.16 7.26 -9.47
C GLY A 132 2.01 6.87 -10.40
N CYS A 133 1.87 5.58 -10.70
CA CYS A 133 0.77 5.06 -11.52
C CYS A 133 -0.59 5.42 -10.92
N LEU A 134 -0.75 5.23 -9.62
CA LEU A 134 -2.01 5.47 -8.92
C LEU A 134 -2.41 6.94 -8.83
N LEU A 135 -1.45 7.86 -8.83
CA LEU A 135 -1.73 9.29 -8.90
C LEU A 135 -2.13 9.75 -10.30
N LEU A 136 -1.61 9.09 -11.35
CA LEU A 136 -1.93 9.43 -12.73
C LEU A 136 -3.25 8.82 -13.20
N LEU A 137 -3.62 7.63 -12.71
CA LEU A 137 -4.81 6.91 -13.17
C LEU A 137 -6.13 7.70 -13.08
N PRO A 138 -6.43 8.47 -12.01
CA PRO A 138 -7.61 9.34 -11.95
C PRO A 138 -7.71 10.36 -13.10
N HIS A 139 -6.58 10.80 -13.64
CA HIS A 139 -6.55 11.75 -14.75
C HIS A 139 -6.74 11.11 -16.12
N VAL A 140 -6.54 9.79 -16.22
CA VAL A 140 -6.61 9.04 -17.49
C VAL A 140 -7.90 8.22 -17.58
N LEU A 141 -8.44 7.73 -16.46
CA LEU A 141 -9.64 6.91 -16.42
C LEU A 141 -10.92 7.75 -16.23
N PRO A 142 -11.99 7.51 -17.00
CA PRO A 142 -13.27 8.19 -16.79
C PRO A 142 -13.96 7.73 -15.49
N GLY A 143 -14.18 8.65 -14.54
CA GLY A 143 -15.00 8.41 -13.33
C GLY A 143 -14.43 9.00 -12.04
N GLU A 144 -15.12 8.78 -10.91
CA GLU A 144 -14.72 9.24 -9.57
C GLU A 144 -13.73 8.26 -8.89
N PHE A 145 -12.61 8.00 -9.53
CA PHE A 145 -11.54 7.18 -8.96
C PHE A 145 -10.57 8.04 -8.18
N THR A 146 -10.56 7.87 -6.86
CA THR A 146 -9.58 8.53 -5.98
C THR A 146 -8.41 7.59 -5.72
N PHE A 147 -7.21 8.13 -5.48
CA PHE A 147 -6.01 7.35 -5.13
C PHE A 147 -6.29 6.30 -4.05
N ARG A 148 -7.05 6.67 -3.02
CA ARG A 148 -7.39 5.79 -1.90
C ARG A 148 -8.25 4.59 -2.31
N ARG A 149 -9.21 4.80 -3.23
CA ARG A 149 -10.05 3.71 -3.76
C ARG A 149 -9.22 2.76 -4.61
N LEU A 150 -8.28 3.30 -5.38
CA LEU A 150 -7.36 2.50 -6.19
C LEU A 150 -6.38 1.70 -5.32
N VAL A 151 -5.76 2.32 -4.31
CA VAL A 151 -4.92 1.61 -3.32
C VAL A 151 -5.69 0.49 -2.62
N ARG A 152 -6.93 0.75 -2.19
CA ARG A 152 -7.76 -0.30 -1.59
C ARG A 152 -8.02 -1.42 -2.59
N SER A 153 -8.28 -1.09 -3.85
CA SER A 153 -8.52 -2.10 -4.89
C SER A 153 -7.27 -2.96 -5.13
N ILE A 154 -6.07 -2.37 -5.12
CA ILE A 154 -4.82 -3.14 -5.21
C ILE A 154 -4.64 -4.07 -4.02
N ALA A 155 -4.73 -3.52 -2.81
CA ALA A 155 -4.47 -4.28 -1.59
C ALA A 155 -5.52 -5.38 -1.35
N ASP A 156 -6.73 -5.21 -1.89
CA ASP A 156 -7.79 -6.22 -1.87
C ASP A 156 -7.64 -7.26 -3.01
N GLY A 157 -6.57 -7.19 -3.81
CA GLY A 157 -6.33 -8.08 -4.97
C GLY A 157 -7.27 -7.83 -6.16
N LYS A 158 -8.03 -6.73 -6.15
CA LYS A 158 -8.97 -6.35 -7.22
C LYS A 158 -8.27 -5.61 -8.36
N LEU A 159 -7.03 -5.19 -8.17
CA LEU A 159 -6.18 -4.56 -9.18
C LEU A 159 -4.73 -5.03 -8.96
N LEU A 160 -4.02 -5.38 -10.01
CA LEU A 160 -2.59 -5.71 -9.93
C LEU A 160 -1.81 -4.79 -10.87
N PHE A 161 -0.55 -4.52 -10.55
CA PHE A 161 0.41 -4.14 -11.59
C PHE A 161 1.52 -5.20 -11.51
N ILE A 162 1.96 -5.69 -12.66
CA ILE A 162 3.09 -6.62 -12.71
C ILE A 162 4.34 -5.82 -13.05
N GLU A 163 5.26 -5.74 -12.08
CA GLU A 163 6.47 -4.91 -12.12
C GLU A 163 7.54 -5.44 -13.08
N ASP A 164 7.50 -6.73 -13.40
CA ASP A 164 8.57 -7.43 -14.12
C ASP A 164 8.16 -7.91 -15.51
N TYR A 165 7.62 -7.02 -16.35
CA TYR A 165 7.77 -7.22 -17.79
C TYR A 165 8.99 -6.41 -18.24
N GLU A 166 9.95 -7.10 -18.86
CA GLU A 166 11.43 -6.91 -18.92
C GLU A 166 12.02 -5.50 -19.11
N ASP A 167 11.21 -4.47 -19.28
CA ASP A 167 11.65 -3.11 -19.61
C ASP A 167 10.81 -1.98 -19.00
N GLY A 168 9.70 -2.29 -18.31
CA GLY A 168 8.76 -1.28 -17.81
C GLY A 168 8.03 -0.52 -18.92
N ASN A 169 8.05 -1.01 -20.17
CA ASN A 169 7.43 -0.34 -21.32
C ASN A 169 5.96 -0.71 -21.53
N HIS A 170 5.41 -1.62 -20.72
CA HIS A 170 4.04 -2.12 -20.86
C HIS A 170 3.24 -1.88 -19.58
N ILE A 171 1.99 -1.45 -19.74
CA ILE A 171 1.04 -1.24 -18.64
C ILE A 171 -0.13 -2.22 -18.72
N ASP A 172 -0.65 -2.63 -17.58
CA ASP A 172 -1.88 -3.45 -17.50
C ASP A 172 -3.12 -2.59 -17.81
N VAL A 173 -4.02 -3.13 -18.63
CA VAL A 173 -5.31 -2.51 -18.96
C VAL A 173 -6.43 -3.30 -18.28
N PHE A 174 -7.30 -2.58 -17.57
CA PHE A 174 -8.39 -3.15 -16.79
C PHE A 174 -9.75 -2.70 -17.33
N GLU A 175 -10.71 -3.61 -17.30
CA GLU A 175 -12.13 -3.31 -17.48
C GLU A 175 -12.82 -3.21 -16.13
N LEU A 176 -13.54 -2.11 -15.91
CA LEU A 176 -14.36 -1.92 -14.71
C LEU A 176 -15.76 -2.48 -14.93
N HIS A 177 -16.11 -3.49 -14.16
CA HIS A 177 -17.47 -3.97 -14.03
C HIS A 177 -18.15 -3.24 -12.88
N LYS A 178 -18.96 -2.23 -13.21
CA LYS A 178 -19.76 -1.49 -12.23
C LYS A 178 -20.92 -2.36 -11.74
N ASN A 179 -21.05 -2.49 -10.41
CA ASN A 179 -22.23 -3.09 -9.84
C ASN A 179 -23.32 -2.01 -9.69
N GLU A 180 -24.36 -2.06 -10.52
CA GLU A 180 -25.45 -1.09 -10.51
C GLU A 180 -26.47 -1.33 -9.38
N LYS A 181 -26.34 -2.42 -8.60
CA LYS A 181 -27.35 -2.82 -7.61
C LYS A 181 -26.96 -2.47 -6.17
N GLN A 182 -26.88 -1.18 -5.86
CA GLN A 182 -26.82 -0.70 -4.46
C GLN A 182 -28.12 -0.95 -3.66
N GLN A 183 -29.25 -1.28 -4.30
CA GLN A 183 -30.55 -1.37 -3.62
C GLN A 183 -30.96 -2.75 -3.07
N MET A 184 -30.21 -3.83 -3.31
CA MET A 184 -30.64 -5.19 -2.91
C MET A 184 -30.17 -5.68 -1.54
N HIS A 185 -29.30 -4.95 -0.83
CA HIS A 185 -28.75 -5.44 0.44
C HIS A 185 -29.76 -5.48 1.60
N ALA A 186 -30.85 -4.71 1.55
CA ALA A 186 -31.88 -4.76 2.59
C ALA A 186 -32.81 -5.97 2.47
N ARG A 187 -33.07 -6.48 1.25
CA ARG A 187 -34.03 -7.58 1.00
C ARG A 187 -33.39 -8.95 0.76
N ALA A 188 -32.10 -9.00 0.41
CA ALA A 188 -31.39 -10.26 0.18
C ALA A 188 -31.02 -10.98 1.49
N LYS A 189 -30.90 -10.26 2.60
CA LYS A 189 -30.57 -10.83 3.92
C LYS A 189 -31.65 -11.80 4.42
N ASP A 190 -32.91 -11.60 4.05
CA ASP A 190 -34.04 -12.49 4.40
C ASP A 190 -34.12 -13.76 3.52
N ARG A 191 -33.51 -13.77 2.32
CA ARG A 191 -33.58 -14.92 1.39
C ARG A 191 -32.37 -15.85 1.44
N ALA A 192 -31.28 -15.45 2.07
CA ALA A 192 -30.06 -16.25 2.16
C ALA A 192 -30.10 -17.35 3.23
N CYS A 193 -31.17 -17.44 4.03
CA CYS A 193 -31.31 -18.46 5.08
C CYS A 193 -31.77 -19.84 4.55
N THR A 194 -32.05 -19.99 3.24
CA THR A 194 -32.80 -21.17 2.73
C THR A 194 -32.29 -21.79 1.42
N SER A 195 -31.06 -21.57 0.95
CA SER A 195 -30.62 -22.23 -0.31
C SER A 195 -29.12 -22.54 -0.40
N ASP A 196 -28.79 -23.82 -0.60
CA ASP A 196 -27.47 -24.39 -0.91
C ASP A 196 -26.99 -24.06 -2.34
N LYS A 197 -26.77 -22.79 -2.66
CA LYS A 197 -26.03 -22.39 -3.87
C LYS A 197 -24.95 -21.39 -3.53
N GLY A 198 -23.76 -21.67 -4.06
CA GLY A 198 -22.46 -21.09 -3.72
C GLY A 198 -22.42 -19.58 -3.48
N GLU A 199 -21.50 -19.21 -2.61
CA GLU A 199 -21.28 -17.85 -2.10
C GLU A 199 -21.26 -16.81 -3.24
N LEU A 200 -22.36 -16.06 -3.32
CA LEU A 200 -22.47 -14.91 -4.19
C LEU A 200 -21.48 -13.84 -3.74
N GLN A 201 -20.50 -13.59 -4.61
CA GLN A 201 -19.55 -12.49 -4.60
C GLN A 201 -20.19 -11.18 -4.11
N THR A 202 -19.52 -10.58 -3.15
CA THR A 202 -19.83 -9.29 -2.53
C THR A 202 -20.16 -8.22 -3.58
N GLY A 203 -21.25 -7.48 -3.38
CA GLY A 203 -21.82 -6.48 -4.29
C GLY A 203 -20.99 -5.21 -4.54
N SER A 204 -19.67 -5.34 -4.69
CA SER A 204 -18.76 -4.26 -5.03
C SER A 204 -18.43 -4.30 -6.53
N SER A 205 -18.25 -3.14 -7.16
CA SER A 205 -17.62 -3.06 -8.48
C SER A 205 -16.23 -3.71 -8.44
N TYR A 206 -15.84 -4.38 -9.52
CA TYR A 206 -14.56 -5.07 -9.63
C TYR A 206 -13.89 -4.77 -10.98
N LEU A 207 -12.59 -5.01 -11.07
CA LEU A 207 -11.79 -4.82 -12.28
C LEU A 207 -11.35 -6.19 -12.80
N THR A 208 -11.41 -6.38 -14.12
CA THR A 208 -10.90 -7.58 -14.80
C THR A 208 -9.72 -7.17 -15.68
N SER A 209 -8.64 -7.95 -15.69
CA SER A 209 -7.51 -7.68 -16.60
C SER A 209 -7.94 -8.00 -18.04
N LEU A 210 -7.70 -7.06 -18.97
CA LEU A 210 -7.95 -7.24 -20.40
C LEU A 210 -6.70 -7.62 -21.19
N GLY A 211 -5.51 -7.28 -20.68
CA GLY A 211 -4.23 -7.46 -21.36
C GLY A 211 -3.27 -6.31 -21.05
N ARG A 212 -2.09 -6.32 -21.68
CA ARG A 212 -1.03 -5.33 -21.47
C ARG A 212 -0.71 -4.55 -22.72
N THR A 213 -0.57 -3.24 -22.65
CA THR A 213 -0.23 -2.39 -23.80
C THR A 213 1.03 -1.57 -23.54
N ASN A 214 1.85 -1.35 -24.58
CA ASN A 214 2.88 -0.31 -24.58
C ASN A 214 2.40 1.01 -25.21
N LYS A 215 1.11 1.13 -25.52
CA LYS A 215 0.49 2.33 -26.08
C LYS A 215 -0.61 2.86 -25.16
N PRO A 216 -0.26 3.34 -23.95
CA PRO A 216 -1.23 3.86 -22.99
C PRO A 216 -2.01 5.09 -23.52
N PHE A 217 -1.44 5.82 -24.48
CA PHE A 217 -2.00 7.05 -25.05
C PHE A 217 -2.52 6.87 -26.48
N ALA A 218 -2.87 5.65 -26.88
CA ALA A 218 -3.50 5.45 -28.19
C ALA A 218 -4.85 6.17 -28.27
N GLN A 219 -5.24 6.60 -29.48
CA GLN A 219 -6.38 7.50 -29.65
C GLN A 219 -7.73 6.78 -29.52
N THR A 220 -7.72 5.45 -29.66
CA THR A 220 -8.93 4.63 -29.60
C THR A 220 -8.73 3.39 -28.73
N GLU A 221 -9.81 2.91 -28.12
CA GLU A 221 -9.81 1.65 -27.34
C GLU A 221 -9.35 0.46 -28.21
N ALA A 222 -9.73 0.45 -29.49
CA ALA A 222 -9.30 -0.57 -30.44
C ALA A 222 -7.78 -0.58 -30.65
N GLU A 223 -7.15 0.59 -30.74
CA GLU A 223 -5.69 0.69 -30.84
C GLU A 223 -4.99 0.18 -29.58
N ILE A 224 -5.55 0.47 -28.40
CA ILE A 224 -5.05 -0.06 -27.12
C ILE A 224 -5.11 -1.59 -27.11
N LYS A 225 -6.28 -2.16 -27.42
CA LYS A 225 -6.52 -3.61 -27.46
C LYS A 225 -5.71 -4.33 -28.54
N ASN A 226 -5.48 -3.68 -29.68
CA ASN A 226 -4.64 -4.22 -30.75
C ASN A 226 -3.17 -4.26 -30.36
N ALA A 227 -2.73 -3.33 -29.52
CA ALA A 227 -1.39 -3.30 -28.95
C ALA A 227 -1.23 -4.20 -27.72
N PHE A 228 -2.20 -5.08 -27.43
CA PHE A 228 -2.04 -6.04 -26.36
C PHE A 228 -0.91 -7.03 -26.64
N VAL A 229 -0.12 -7.34 -25.62
CA VAL A 229 0.76 -8.51 -25.62
C VAL A 229 -0.11 -9.74 -25.89
N ARG A 230 0.29 -10.56 -26.85
CA ARG A 230 -0.46 -11.74 -27.29
C ARG A 230 0.30 -13.01 -26.98
N THR A 231 -0.43 -14.08 -26.72
CA THR A 231 0.11 -15.45 -26.67
C THR A 231 0.48 -15.92 -28.07
N ASP A 232 1.16 -17.06 -28.16
CA ASP A 232 1.50 -17.70 -29.43
C ASP A 232 0.26 -18.08 -30.27
N GLU A 233 -0.90 -18.18 -29.62
CA GLU A 233 -2.21 -18.46 -30.24
C GLU A 233 -2.91 -17.18 -30.75
N GLY A 234 -2.34 -16.01 -30.47
CA GLY A 234 -2.84 -14.71 -30.92
C GLY A 234 -3.87 -14.07 -29.99
N ASP A 235 -4.21 -14.71 -28.87
CA ASP A 235 -5.10 -14.13 -27.86
C ASP A 235 -4.36 -13.12 -26.97
N PRO A 236 -5.04 -12.07 -26.45
CA PRO A 236 -4.45 -11.22 -25.44
C PRO A 236 -3.94 -12.05 -24.26
N MET A 237 -2.68 -11.86 -23.91
CA MET A 237 -2.10 -12.53 -22.75
C MET A 237 -2.73 -11.93 -21.48
N VAL A 238 -3.63 -12.69 -20.88
CA VAL A 238 -4.26 -12.36 -19.61
C VAL A 238 -3.51 -13.10 -18.51
N PHE A 239 -2.97 -12.35 -17.57
CA PHE A 239 -2.23 -12.93 -16.46
C PHE A 239 -3.21 -13.29 -15.33
N PRO A 240 -3.26 -14.55 -14.88
CA PRO A 240 -4.16 -14.97 -13.83
C PRO A 240 -3.94 -14.13 -12.58
N ILE A 241 -5.05 -13.70 -11.98
CA ILE A 241 -5.07 -12.94 -10.72
C ILE A 241 -5.00 -13.93 -9.54
N PHE A 242 -4.15 -14.97 -9.58
CA PHE A 242 -3.95 -15.94 -8.48
C PHE A 242 -2.59 -16.63 -8.57
#